data_AF-A0A7S0U7Q5-F1
#
_entry.id   AF-A0A7S0U7Q5-F1
#
_cell.length_a   1.000
_cell.length_b   1.000
_cell.length_c   1.000
_cell.angle_alpha   90.00
_cell.angle_beta   90.00
_cell.angle_gamma   90.00
#
_symmetry.space_group_name_H-M   'P 1'
#
loop_
_entity.id
_entity.type
_entity.pdbx_description
1 polymer ?
#
loop_
_entity_poly.entity_id
_entity_poly.type
_entity_poly.pdbx_seq_one_letter_code
_entity_poly.pdbx_strand_id
1 'polypeptide(L)'
;ITLAVPNTLQKQLLDEGGRIHQGGKLLPLPRAPSAREILNEFIASKGALEFLEDQMYTELRDSIVRYFNSALPMILLYSQERKGYEELVAANGGAMLIDLYGAEHLLRLIVTLPSLLRKADLERKNVVAIQPRLQELLRYLDNCFKDIFLTDDKYIQTGG
;
A
#
# COMPACT_ATOMS: atom_id res chain seq x y z
N ILE A 1 3.59 14.46 -10.41
CA ILE A 1 4.73 13.85 -9.69
C ILE A 1 5.17 12.58 -10.40
N THR A 2 6.44 12.24 -10.31
CA THR A 2 7.00 10.99 -10.84
C THR A 2 7.72 10.29 -9.70
N LEU A 3 7.40 9.03 -9.45
CA LEU A 3 8.07 8.20 -8.44
C LEU A 3 8.99 7.22 -9.15
N ALA A 4 10.24 7.14 -8.69
CA ALA A 4 11.19 6.14 -9.17
C ALA A 4 10.99 4.86 -8.37
N VAL A 5 10.21 3.93 -8.93
CA VAL A 5 9.92 2.64 -8.28
C VAL A 5 11.13 1.71 -8.50
N PRO A 6 11.76 1.17 -7.44
CA PRO A 6 12.84 0.19 -7.56
C PRO A 6 12.44 -1.05 -8.39
N ASN A 7 13.38 -1.63 -9.13
CA ASN A 7 13.11 -2.77 -10.01
C ASN A 7 12.56 -3.99 -9.25
N THR A 8 13.00 -4.21 -8.01
CA THR A 8 12.47 -5.27 -7.13
C THR A 8 10.96 -5.10 -6.91
N LEU A 9 10.53 -3.88 -6.60
CA LEU A 9 9.12 -3.56 -6.36
C LEU A 9 8.30 -3.60 -7.65
N GLN A 10 8.87 -3.18 -8.78
CA GLN A 10 8.22 -3.36 -10.08
C GLN A 10 7.99 -4.84 -10.40
N LYS A 11 9.01 -5.68 -10.18
CA LYS A 11 8.89 -7.14 -10.36
C LYS A 11 7.84 -7.72 -9.42
N GLN A 12 7.80 -7.31 -8.15
CA GLN A 12 6.79 -7.78 -7.21
C GLN A 12 5.36 -7.48 -7.68
N LEU A 13 5.10 -6.29 -8.24
CA LEU A 13 3.79 -5.95 -8.80
C LEU A 13 3.41 -6.86 -9.99
N LEU A 14 4.37 -7.19 -10.86
CA LEU A 14 4.15 -8.09 -12.00
C LEU A 14 3.90 -9.53 -11.54
N ASP A 15 4.74 -10.03 -10.64
CA ASP A 15 4.65 -11.40 -10.12
C ASP A 15 3.34 -11.57 -9.33
N GLU A 16 2.98 -10.61 -8.48
CA GLU A 16 1.70 -10.60 -7.76
C GLU A 16 0.51 -10.62 -8.72
N GLY A 17 0.53 -9.77 -9.75
CA GLY A 17 -0.50 -9.77 -10.79
C GLY A 17 -0.64 -11.14 -11.44
N GLY A 18 0.47 -11.83 -11.74
CA GLY A 18 0.48 -13.20 -12.25
C GLY A 18 -0.16 -14.21 -11.29
N ARG A 19 0.19 -14.16 -10.00
CA ARG A 19 -0.37 -15.05 -8.95
C ARG A 19 -1.89 -14.93 -8.87
N ILE A 20 -2.42 -13.71 -8.95
CA ILE A 20 -3.86 -13.45 -8.79
C ILE A 20 -4.64 -13.74 -10.08
N HIS A 21 -4.19 -13.24 -11.23
CA HIS A 21 -4.95 -13.37 -12.47
C HIS A 21 -4.84 -14.77 -13.11
N GLN A 22 -3.64 -15.36 -13.07
CA GLN A 22 -3.35 -16.62 -13.75
C GLN A 22 -3.25 -17.79 -12.77
N GLY A 23 -2.63 -17.56 -11.60
CA GLY A 23 -2.45 -18.59 -10.59
C GLY A 23 -3.71 -18.91 -9.78
N GLY A 24 -4.74 -18.06 -9.83
CA GLY A 24 -5.93 -18.23 -8.99
C GLY A 24 -5.58 -18.20 -7.49
N LYS A 25 -4.55 -17.43 -7.12
CA LYS A 25 -4.08 -17.33 -5.74
C LYS A 25 -4.42 -15.98 -5.14
N LEU A 26 -4.81 -15.95 -3.87
CA LEU A 26 -5.11 -14.72 -3.14
C LEU A 26 -4.18 -14.56 -1.93
N LEU A 27 -3.95 -13.32 -1.54
CA LEU A 27 -3.25 -13.03 -0.29
C LEU A 27 -4.09 -13.52 0.91
N PRO A 28 -3.47 -14.14 1.92
CA PRO A 28 -4.14 -14.37 3.19
C PRO A 28 -4.47 -13.01 3.84
N LEU A 29 -5.72 -12.85 4.26
CA LEU A 29 -6.21 -11.67 4.95
C LEU A 29 -6.85 -12.08 6.28
N PRO A 30 -6.68 -11.29 7.37
CA PRO A 30 -5.91 -10.05 7.44
C PRO A 30 -4.39 -10.29 7.33
N ARG A 31 -3.66 -9.30 6.79
CA ARG A 31 -2.20 -9.35 6.66
C ARG A 31 -1.53 -8.95 7.98
N ALA A 32 -0.42 -9.63 8.28
CA ALA A 32 0.53 -9.25 9.33
C ALA A 32 1.96 -9.20 8.73
N PRO A 33 2.68 -8.07 8.86
CA PRO A 33 2.19 -6.78 9.32
C PRO A 33 1.16 -6.18 8.35
N SER A 34 0.25 -5.37 8.88
CA SER A 34 -0.70 -4.54 8.15
C SER A 34 0.00 -3.35 7.48
N ALA A 35 -0.67 -2.74 6.51
CA ALA A 35 -0.18 -1.54 5.84
C ALA A 35 -0.03 -0.38 6.82
N ARG A 36 -0.87 -0.28 7.86
CA ARG A 36 -0.73 0.71 8.93
C ARG A 36 0.54 0.48 9.73
N GLU A 37 0.79 -0.76 10.14
CA GLU A 37 1.99 -1.11 10.92
C GLU A 37 3.25 -0.78 10.12
N ILE A 38 3.32 -1.20 8.85
CA ILE A 38 4.45 -0.88 7.96
C ILE A 38 4.65 0.63 7.82
N LEU A 39 3.58 1.40 7.63
CA LEU A 39 3.64 2.86 7.51
C LEU A 39 4.14 3.52 8.81
N ASN A 40 3.68 3.02 9.96
CA ASN A 40 4.09 3.53 11.26
C ASN A 40 5.56 3.18 11.56
N GLU A 41 6.00 1.96 11.25
CA GLU A 41 7.40 1.54 11.38
C GLU A 41 8.32 2.37 10.49
N PHE A 42 7.90 2.66 9.25
CA PHE A 42 8.63 3.57 8.37
C PHE A 42 8.81 4.95 9.00
N ILE A 43 7.75 5.54 9.57
CA ILE A 43 7.84 6.86 10.20
C ILE A 43 8.71 6.79 11.46
N ALA A 44 8.55 5.76 12.28
CA ALA A 44 9.37 5.54 13.47
C ALA A 44 10.86 5.38 13.13
N SER A 45 11.18 4.76 11.97
CA SER A 45 12.55 4.58 11.49
C SER A 45 13.30 5.89 11.21
N LYS A 46 12.57 7.01 11.10
CA LYS A 46 13.15 8.34 10.92
C LYS A 46 13.82 8.89 12.18
N GLY A 47 13.53 8.31 13.34
CA GLY A 47 14.07 8.77 14.61
C GLY A 47 13.52 10.14 15.02
N ALA A 48 14.30 10.88 15.81
CA ALA A 48 13.92 12.23 16.23
C ALA A 48 14.03 13.19 15.05
N LEU A 49 12.92 13.86 14.73
CA LEU A 49 12.82 14.83 13.65
C LEU A 49 12.58 16.23 14.21
N GLU A 50 12.96 17.25 13.45
CA GLU A 50 12.55 18.63 13.74
C GLU A 50 11.03 18.77 13.58
N PHE A 51 10.44 19.71 14.33
CA PHE A 51 8.98 19.90 14.41
C PHE A 51 8.28 19.95 13.05
N LEU A 52 8.83 20.73 12.10
CA LEU A 52 8.22 20.87 10.77
C LEU A 52 8.30 19.57 9.98
N GLU A 53 9.40 18.83 10.09
CA GLU A 53 9.55 17.56 9.39
C GLU A 53 8.63 16.47 9.96
N ASP A 54 8.54 16.40 11.29
CA ASP A 54 7.60 15.52 12.00
C ASP A 54 6.14 15.78 11.59
N GLN A 55 5.73 17.05 11.51
CA GLN A 55 4.40 17.43 11.01
C GLN A 55 4.15 16.91 9.59
N MET A 56 5.14 17.02 8.69
CA MET A 56 4.97 16.53 7.32
C MET A 56 4.88 15.00 7.22
N TYR A 57 5.54 14.25 8.11
CA TYR A 57 5.37 12.79 8.19
C TYR A 57 4.03 12.40 8.80
N THR A 58 3.54 13.17 9.77
CA THR A 58 2.18 13.02 10.32
C THR A 58 1.12 13.25 9.24
N GLU A 59 1.24 14.33 8.45
CA GLU A 59 0.35 14.61 7.33
C GLU A 59 0.40 13.54 6.24
N LEU A 60 1.60 13.04 5.93
CA LEU A 60 1.78 11.93 5.00
C LEU A 60 1.01 10.70 5.49
N ARG A 61 1.21 10.31 6.76
CA ARG A 61 0.53 9.16 7.38
C ARG A 61 -0.97 9.27 7.21
N ASP A 62 -1.53 10.40 7.64
CA ASP A 62 -2.97 10.61 7.65
C ASP A 62 -3.54 10.64 6.22
N SER A 63 -2.77 11.18 5.27
CA SER A 63 -3.13 11.17 3.85
C SER A 63 -3.12 9.77 3.26
N ILE A 64 -2.08 8.97 3.54
CA ILE A 64 -2.00 7.57 3.09
C ILE A 64 -3.14 6.74 3.69
N VAL A 65 -3.41 6.90 4.99
CA VAL A 65 -4.56 6.23 5.64
C VAL A 65 -5.86 6.57 4.92
N ARG A 66 -6.14 7.85 4.64
CA ARG A 66 -7.36 8.25 3.92
C ARG A 66 -7.41 7.67 2.51
N TYR A 67 -6.34 7.86 1.73
CA TYR A 67 -6.30 7.40 0.34
C TYR A 67 -6.38 5.88 0.23
N PHE A 68 -5.73 5.14 1.13
CA PHE A 68 -5.79 3.69 1.14
C PHE A 68 -7.21 3.21 1.35
N ASN A 69 -7.87 3.69 2.41
CA ASN A 69 -9.24 3.27 2.74
C ASN A 69 -10.25 3.66 1.65
N SER A 70 -10.08 4.80 0.99
CA SER A 70 -10.98 5.21 -0.11
C SER A 70 -10.67 4.49 -1.43
N ALA A 71 -9.39 4.34 -1.78
CA ALA A 71 -8.98 3.84 -3.09
C ALA A 71 -9.02 2.32 -3.17
N LEU A 72 -8.85 1.60 -2.05
CA LEU A 72 -8.78 0.14 -2.06
C LEU A 72 -9.98 -0.51 -2.78
N PRO A 73 -11.24 -0.29 -2.35
CA PRO A 73 -12.39 -0.92 -3.00
C PRO A 73 -12.65 -0.35 -4.39
N MET A 74 -12.15 0.84 -4.72
CA MET A 74 -12.40 1.46 -6.01
C MET A 74 -11.45 0.92 -7.09
N ILE A 75 -10.14 0.91 -6.83
CA ILE A 75 -9.12 0.75 -7.87
C ILE A 75 -7.95 -0.17 -7.52
N LEU A 76 -7.72 -0.52 -6.26
CA LEU A 76 -6.52 -1.29 -5.87
C LEU A 76 -6.74 -2.80 -5.89
N LEU A 77 -7.99 -3.26 -5.77
CA LEU A 77 -8.34 -4.68 -5.82
C LEU A 77 -8.55 -5.17 -7.26
N TYR A 78 -7.89 -6.27 -7.60
CA TYR A 78 -8.19 -7.07 -8.78
C TYR A 78 -9.58 -7.72 -8.67
N SER A 79 -10.13 -8.15 -9.81
CA SER A 79 -11.50 -8.70 -9.85
C SER A 79 -11.67 -9.94 -8.97
N GLN A 80 -10.63 -10.77 -8.84
CA GLN A 80 -10.60 -11.95 -7.98
C GLN A 80 -10.64 -11.57 -6.49
N GLU A 81 -9.89 -10.55 -6.07
CA GLU A 81 -9.85 -10.09 -4.67
C GLU A 81 -11.18 -9.48 -4.22
N ARG A 82 -11.95 -8.89 -5.15
CA ARG A 82 -13.26 -8.28 -4.84
C ARG A 82 -14.29 -9.29 -4.35
N LYS A 83 -14.18 -10.56 -4.74
CA LYS A 83 -15.16 -11.59 -4.36
C LYS A 83 -15.26 -11.81 -2.85
N GLY A 84 -14.15 -11.71 -2.12
CA GLY A 84 -14.10 -11.88 -0.66
C GLY A 84 -14.09 -10.58 0.15
N TYR A 85 -14.21 -9.42 -0.52
CA TYR A 85 -14.10 -8.11 0.14
C TYR A 85 -15.21 -7.87 1.16
N GLU A 86 -16.48 -8.10 0.77
CA GLU A 86 -17.64 -7.82 1.63
C GLU A 86 -17.63 -8.70 2.88
N GLU A 87 -17.33 -9.99 2.71
CA GLU A 87 -17.20 -10.96 3.81
C GLU A 87 -16.08 -10.57 4.77
N LEU A 88 -14.91 -10.18 4.23
CA LEU A 88 -13.78 -9.73 5.05
C LEU A 88 -14.15 -8.51 5.90
N VAL A 89 -14.78 -7.49 5.30
CA VAL A 89 -15.16 -6.26 6.01
C VAL A 89 -16.21 -6.56 7.08
N ALA A 90 -17.20 -7.40 6.77
CA ALA A 90 -18.23 -7.81 7.72
C ALA A 90 -17.65 -8.60 8.90
N ALA A 91 -16.75 -9.55 8.63
CA ALA A 91 -16.11 -10.38 9.65
C ALA A 91 -15.21 -9.58 10.61
N ASN A 92 -14.70 -8.42 10.16
CA ASN A 92 -13.80 -7.56 10.95
C ASN A 92 -14.49 -6.33 11.54
N GLY A 93 -15.83 -6.33 11.63
CA GLY A 93 -16.58 -5.33 12.41
C GLY A 93 -16.38 -3.89 11.95
N GLY A 94 -16.08 -3.65 10.67
CA GLY A 94 -15.83 -2.31 10.13
C GLY A 94 -14.44 -1.75 10.46
N ALA A 95 -13.46 -2.59 10.80
CA ALA A 95 -12.06 -2.18 10.85
C ALA A 95 -11.63 -1.44 9.57
N MET A 96 -10.70 -0.50 9.69
CA MET A 96 -10.20 0.21 8.51
C MET A 96 -9.43 -0.76 7.61
N LEU A 97 -9.56 -0.57 6.31
CA LEU A 97 -8.92 -1.43 5.31
C LEU A 97 -7.39 -1.40 5.41
N ILE A 98 -6.80 -0.26 5.80
CA ILE A 98 -5.35 -0.18 6.01
C ILE A 98 -4.84 -1.09 7.17
N ASP A 99 -5.74 -1.52 8.06
CA ASP A 99 -5.44 -2.44 9.17
C ASP A 99 -5.62 -3.91 8.78
N LEU A 100 -6.31 -4.19 7.66
CA LEU A 100 -6.60 -5.55 7.19
C LEU A 100 -5.66 -6.00 6.06
N TYR A 101 -5.21 -5.06 5.25
CA TYR A 101 -4.37 -5.31 4.08
C TYR A 101 -2.90 -4.96 4.36
N GLY A 102 -1.98 -5.46 3.54
CA GLY A 102 -0.53 -5.43 3.82
C GLY A 102 0.31 -4.60 2.84
N ALA A 103 1.61 -4.94 2.79
CA ALA A 103 2.61 -4.27 1.96
C ALA A 103 2.24 -4.26 0.47
N GLU A 104 1.61 -5.33 0.00
CA GLU A 104 1.20 -5.50 -1.39
C GLU A 104 0.27 -4.39 -1.86
N HIS A 105 -0.84 -4.19 -1.15
CA HIS A 105 -1.82 -3.16 -1.47
C HIS A 105 -1.29 -1.75 -1.18
N LEU A 106 -0.39 -1.60 -0.20
CA LEU A 106 0.28 -0.33 0.06
C LEU A 106 1.17 0.08 -1.11
N LEU A 107 1.94 -0.87 -1.66
CA LEU A 107 2.75 -0.63 -2.85
C LEU A 107 1.85 -0.23 -4.04
N ARG A 108 0.76 -0.98 -4.28
CA ARG A 108 -0.22 -0.65 -5.33
C ARG A 108 -0.78 0.77 -5.18
N LEU A 109 -1.10 1.20 -3.96
CA LEU A 109 -1.52 2.57 -3.69
C LEU A 109 -0.44 3.58 -4.11
N ILE A 110 0.79 3.42 -3.61
CA ILE A 110 1.87 4.39 -3.82
C ILE A 110 2.17 4.56 -5.32
N VAL A 111 2.19 3.48 -6.09
CA VAL A 111 2.43 3.56 -7.55
C VAL A 111 1.21 4.11 -8.32
N THR A 112 0.01 3.99 -7.76
CA THR A 112 -1.23 4.52 -8.35
C THR A 112 -1.46 6.00 -8.02
N LEU A 113 -0.97 6.48 -6.88
CA LEU A 113 -1.16 7.87 -6.41
C LEU A 113 -0.77 8.93 -7.44
N PRO A 114 0.39 8.87 -8.15
CA PRO A 114 0.70 9.85 -9.18
C PRO A 114 -0.39 10.00 -10.25
N SER A 115 -1.10 8.92 -10.59
CA SER A 115 -2.19 8.93 -11.56
C SER A 115 -3.49 9.47 -10.97
N LEU A 116 -3.77 9.22 -9.68
CA LEU A 116 -4.93 9.77 -8.98
C LEU A 116 -4.81 11.27 -8.73
N LEU A 117 -3.63 11.71 -8.29
CA LEU A 117 -3.34 13.10 -7.99
C LEU A 117 -3.27 13.97 -9.25
N ARG A 118 -3.15 13.39 -10.45
CA ARG A 118 -3.32 14.13 -11.72
C ARG A 118 -4.79 14.40 -12.04
N LYS A 119 -5.71 13.57 -11.54
CA LYS A 119 -7.16 13.66 -11.83
C LYS A 119 -7.90 14.53 -10.81
N ALA A 120 -7.49 14.46 -9.55
CA ALA A 120 -7.91 15.41 -8.53
C ALA A 120 -7.10 16.69 -8.76
N ASP A 121 -7.76 17.81 -9.07
CA ASP A 121 -7.13 19.13 -9.28
C ASP A 121 -6.61 19.69 -7.93
N LEU A 122 -5.71 18.94 -7.31
CA LEU A 122 -5.07 19.28 -6.05
C LEU A 122 -4.00 20.30 -6.38
N GLU A 123 -3.98 21.39 -5.60
CA GLU A 123 -2.96 22.42 -5.72
C GLU A 123 -1.59 21.77 -5.79
N ARG A 124 -0.92 21.92 -6.94
CA ARG A 124 0.35 21.24 -7.28
C ARG A 124 1.40 21.37 -6.17
N LYS A 125 1.31 22.42 -5.34
CA LYS A 125 2.18 22.70 -4.18
C LYS A 125 2.17 21.58 -3.13
N ASN A 126 1.00 21.08 -2.74
CA ASN A 126 0.90 20.07 -1.68
C ASN A 126 1.44 18.70 -2.16
N VAL A 127 1.24 18.40 -3.44
CA VAL A 127 1.66 17.13 -4.05
C VAL A 127 3.18 17.07 -4.28
N VAL A 128 3.83 18.21 -4.56
CA VAL A 128 5.30 18.30 -4.65
C VAL A 128 5.95 18.12 -3.28
N ALA A 129 5.36 18.66 -2.21
CA ALA A 129 5.91 18.59 -0.85
C ALA A 129 5.95 17.16 -0.27
N ILE A 130 5.01 16.30 -0.66
CA ILE A 130 4.93 14.90 -0.19
C ILE A 130 5.75 13.93 -1.03
N GLN A 131 6.11 14.31 -2.27
CA GLN A 131 6.81 13.42 -3.21
C GLN A 131 8.13 12.84 -2.64
N PRO A 132 9.02 13.62 -1.99
CA PRO A 132 10.24 13.06 -1.41
C PRO A 132 9.98 11.96 -0.38
N ARG A 133 8.94 12.13 0.45
CA ARG A 133 8.57 11.16 1.49
C ARG A 133 7.93 9.90 0.92
N LEU A 134 7.15 10.03 -0.16
CA LEU A 134 6.68 8.86 -0.93
C LEU A 134 7.85 8.08 -1.54
N GLN A 135 8.87 8.79 -2.05
CA GLN A 135 10.08 8.17 -2.58
C GLN A 135 10.89 7.47 -1.47
N GLU A 136 10.93 8.03 -0.27
CA GLU A 136 11.51 7.39 0.91
C GLU A 136 10.75 6.16 1.36
N LEU A 137 9.41 6.20 1.34
CA LEU A 137 8.59 5.04 1.65
C LEU A 137 8.84 3.91 0.65
N LEU A 138 8.95 4.20 -0.66
CA LEU A 138 9.34 3.19 -1.65
C LEU A 138 10.71 2.56 -1.36
N ARG A 139 11.71 3.37 -0.96
CA ARG A 139 13.02 2.85 -0.56
C ARG A 139 12.93 1.99 0.69
N TYR A 140 12.11 2.37 1.66
CA TYR A 140 11.87 1.56 2.86
C TYR A 140 11.24 0.20 2.51
N LEU A 141 10.21 0.18 1.67
CA LEU A 141 9.58 -1.07 1.21
C LEU A 141 10.57 -1.99 0.48
N ASP A 142 11.48 -1.42 -0.32
CA ASP A 142 12.53 -2.17 -1.02
C ASP A 142 13.59 -2.73 -0.03
N ASN A 143 13.97 -1.95 0.97
CA ASN A 143 14.91 -2.40 2.00
C ASN A 143 14.34 -3.52 2.89
N CYS A 144 13.06 -3.44 3.24
CA CYS A 144 12.36 -4.43 4.05
C CYS A 144 11.71 -5.54 3.21
N PHE A 145 12.02 -5.62 1.91
CA PHE A 145 11.25 -6.39 0.94
C PHE A 145 10.99 -7.84 1.38
N LYS A 146 12.05 -8.51 1.86
CA LYS A 146 12.00 -9.92 2.25
C LYS A 146 11.14 -10.18 3.50
N ASP A 147 10.93 -9.16 4.32
CA ASP A 147 10.24 -9.28 5.59
C ASP A 147 8.74 -8.96 5.46
N ILE A 148 8.38 -8.07 4.53
CA ILE A 148 7.01 -7.53 4.42
C ILE A 148 6.22 -8.06 3.22
N PHE A 149 6.86 -8.57 2.17
CA PHE A 149 6.17 -9.13 1.01
C PHE A 149 6.14 -10.65 1.06
N LEU A 150 4.97 -11.23 0.79
CA LEU A 150 4.81 -12.68 0.80
C LEU A 150 5.41 -13.34 -0.45
N THR A 151 6.05 -14.48 -0.22
CA THR A 151 6.46 -15.42 -1.28
C THR A 151 5.27 -16.23 -1.78
N ASP A 152 5.37 -16.80 -2.97
CA ASP A 152 4.28 -17.50 -3.66
C ASP A 152 3.66 -18.66 -2.85
N ASP A 153 4.45 -19.35 -2.03
CA ASP A 153 3.99 -20.44 -1.16
C ASP A 153 3.07 -19.98 -0.03
N LYS A 154 3.05 -18.68 0.28
CA LYS A 154 2.20 -18.09 1.32
C LYS A 154 0.87 -17.58 0.79
N TYR A 155 0.68 -17.55 -0.53
CA TYR A 155 -0.62 -17.21 -1.12
C TYR A 155 -1.57 -18.42 -1.03
N ILE A 156 -2.85 -18.14 -0.79
CA ILE A 156 -3.90 -19.15 -0.70
C ILE A 156 -4.37 -19.50 -2.11
N GLN A 157 -4.29 -20.77 -2.49
CA GLN A 157 -4.91 -21.26 -3.71
C GLN A 157 -6.43 -21.18 -3.58
N THR A 158 -7.08 -20.43 -4.46
CA THR A 158 -8.54 -20.45 -4.56
C THR A 158 -8.96 -21.58 -5.48
N GLY A 159 -9.94 -22.39 -5.04
CA GLY A 159 -10.58 -23.39 -5.89
C GLY A 159 -11.33 -22.70 -7.03
N GLY A 160 -11.21 -23.25 -8.23
CA GLY A 160 -11.99 -22.82 -9.40
C GLY A 160 -13.47 -23.12 -9.25
#